data_AF-A0A2E6PXA2-F1
#
_entry.id   AF-A0A2E6PXA2-F1
#
_cell.length_a   1.000
_cell.length_b   1.000
_cell.length_c   1.000
_cell.angle_alpha   90.00
_cell.angle_beta   90.00
_cell.angle_gamma   90.00
#
_symmetry.space_group_name_H-M   'P 1'
#
loop_
_entity.id
_entity.type
_entity.pdbx_description
1 polymer ?
#
loop_
_entity_poly.entity_id
_entity_poly.type
_entity_poly.pdbx_seq_one_letter_code
_entity_poly.pdbx_strand_id
1 'polypeptide(L)'
;MYTVINEIDIMNCIKCNKVIPPKRLEILPGTKTCVNCSTETPKRGVPIMRGKGDHTWVDLEIMTQEQFEEFEKLDKESKKSKE
;
A
#
# COMPACT_ATOMS: atom_id res chain seq x y z
N MET A 1 36.35 -0.62 22.26
CA MET A 1 35.56 -1.86 22.38
C MET A 1 34.12 -1.43 22.59
N TYR A 2 33.34 -1.35 21.51
CA TYR A 2 31.94 -0.91 21.60
C TYR A 2 31.08 -1.96 20.92
N THR A 3 30.52 -2.87 21.71
CA THR A 3 29.41 -3.73 21.27
C THR A 3 28.15 -2.88 21.34
N VAL A 4 27.82 -2.22 20.24
CA VAL A 4 26.47 -1.67 20.04
C VAL A 4 25.59 -2.88 19.72
N ILE A 5 25.09 -3.52 20.77
CA ILE A 5 24.06 -4.54 20.65
C ILE A 5 22.76 -3.75 20.45
N ASN A 6 22.38 -3.55 19.19
CA ASN A 6 21.03 -3.11 18.87
C ASN A 6 20.08 -4.14 19.48
N GLU A 7 19.26 -3.73 20.44
CA GLU A 7 18.12 -4.52 20.91
C GLU A 7 17.12 -4.63 19.76
N ILE A 8 17.33 -5.63 18.91
CA ILE A 8 16.40 -5.96 17.84
C ILE A 8 15.20 -6.61 18.53
N ASP A 9 14.04 -5.97 18.47
CA ASP A 9 12.79 -6.59 18.90
C ASP A 9 12.48 -7.77 17.96
N ILE A 10 12.87 -8.98 18.37
CA ILE A 10 12.72 -10.19 17.55
C ILE A 10 11.29 -10.70 17.72
N MET A 11 10.38 -10.26 16.84
CA MET A 11 9.02 -10.82 16.76
C MET A 11 8.92 -11.90 15.68
N ASN A 12 8.24 -13.00 16.00
CA ASN A 12 7.95 -14.08 15.06
C ASN A 12 6.58 -13.90 14.39
N CYS A 13 6.48 -14.28 13.12
CA CYS A 13 5.23 -14.26 12.38
C CYS A 13 4.25 -15.31 12.92
N ILE A 14 3.01 -14.90 13.22
CA ILE A 14 1.97 -15.81 13.75
C ILE A 14 1.60 -16.94 12.76
N LYS A 15 1.75 -16.72 11.45
CA LYS A 15 1.35 -17.69 10.42
C LYS A 15 2.42 -18.74 10.12
N CYS A 16 3.69 -18.35 10.11
CA CYS A 16 4.79 -19.22 9.66
C CYS A 16 5.93 -19.38 10.67
N ASN A 17 5.83 -18.76 11.85
CA ASN A 17 6.82 -18.78 12.94
C ASN A 17 8.24 -18.35 12.53
N LYS A 18 8.41 -17.71 11.37
CA LYS A 18 9.68 -17.10 10.94
C LYS A 18 9.85 -15.72 11.54
N VAL A 19 11.10 -15.35 11.80
CA VAL A 19 11.48 -14.01 12.29
C VAL A 19 11.00 -12.94 11.32
N ILE A 20 10.32 -11.92 11.84
CA ILE A 20 9.90 -10.76 11.05
C ILE A 20 11.13 -9.86 10.84
N PRO A 21 11.37 -9.35 9.62
CA PRO A 21 12.46 -8.42 9.36
C PRO A 21 12.38 -7.18 10.27
N PRO A 22 13.48 -6.73 10.89
CA PRO A 22 13.45 -5.66 11.89
C PRO A 22 12.92 -4.33 11.33
N LYS A 23 13.34 -3.96 10.11
CA LYS A 23 12.83 -2.76 9.42
C LYS A 23 11.31 -2.75 9.26
N ARG A 24 10.67 -3.92 9.18
CA ARG A 24 9.22 -4.02 9.07
C ARG A 24 8.54 -3.68 10.40
N LEU A 25 9.15 -4.06 11.53
CA LEU A 25 8.68 -3.70 12.86
C LEU A 25 8.92 -2.21 13.16
N GLU A 26 10.02 -1.64 12.65
CA GLU A 26 10.29 -0.19 12.73
C GLU A 26 9.24 0.63 11.96
N ILE A 27 8.89 0.21 10.74
CA ILE A 27 7.95 0.95 9.87
C ILE A 27 6.48 0.71 10.29
N LEU A 28 6.15 -0.51 10.74
CA LEU A 28 4.80 -0.93 11.14
C LEU A 28 4.84 -1.50 12.56
N PRO A 29 4.99 -0.66 13.60
CA PRO A 29 5.02 -1.09 14.99
C PRO A 29 3.68 -1.73 15.34
N GLY A 30 3.66 -3.05 15.52
CA GLY A 30 2.45 -3.84 15.78
C GLY A 30 2.06 -4.85 14.69
N THR A 31 2.82 -4.93 13.59
CA THR A 31 2.61 -6.00 12.60
C THR A 31 3.01 -7.37 13.17
N LYS A 32 2.07 -8.32 13.12
CA LYS A 32 2.26 -9.69 13.62
C LYS A 32 2.57 -10.71 12.52
N THR A 33 2.65 -10.25 11.27
CA THR A 33 2.83 -11.09 10.09
C THR A 33 4.06 -10.67 9.29
N CYS A 34 4.81 -11.65 8.79
CA CYS A 34 5.94 -11.40 7.90
C CYS A 34 5.46 -10.95 6.51
N VAL A 35 6.39 -10.41 5.72
CA VAL A 35 6.13 -9.90 4.35
C VAL A 35 5.40 -10.93 3.48
N ASN A 36 5.83 -12.19 3.53
CA ASN A 36 5.26 -13.27 2.71
C ASN A 36 3.87 -13.74 3.16
N CYS A 37 3.51 -13.49 4.41
CA CYS A 37 2.22 -13.92 4.97
C CYS A 37 1.21 -12.76 5.09
N SER A 38 1.64 -11.55 4.75
CA SER A 38 0.81 -10.35 4.65
C SER A 38 -0.05 -10.43 3.39
N THR A 39 -1.35 -10.23 3.53
CA THR A 39 -2.29 -10.08 2.41
C THR A 39 -2.42 -8.62 1.98
N GLU A 40 -1.97 -7.69 2.82
CA GLU A 40 -1.99 -6.26 2.54
C GLU A 40 -1.03 -5.90 1.39
N THR A 41 -1.59 -5.27 0.37
CA THR A 41 -0.88 -4.72 -0.78
C THR A 41 -0.73 -3.20 -0.64
N PRO A 42 0.22 -2.56 -1.33
CA PRO A 42 0.37 -1.11 -1.28
C PRO A 42 -0.88 -0.41 -1.84
N LYS A 43 -1.41 0.57 -1.11
CA LYS A 43 -2.49 1.44 -1.59
C LYS A 43 -1.99 2.32 -2.74
N ARG A 44 -2.89 2.65 -3.67
CA ARG A 44 -2.62 3.49 -4.85
C ARG A 44 -3.36 4.81 -4.71
N GLY A 45 -2.70 5.91 -5.04
CA GLY A 45 -3.32 7.23 -5.13
C GLY A 45 -3.62 7.57 -6.58
N VAL A 46 -4.85 7.94 -6.90
CA VAL A 46 -5.27 8.37 -8.23
C VAL A 46 -5.67 9.85 -8.19
N PRO A 47 -5.02 10.73 -8.97
CA PRO A 47 -5.44 12.11 -9.08
C PRO A 47 -6.70 12.19 -9.96
N ILE A 48 -7.78 12.74 -9.42
CA ILE A 48 -9.04 12.91 -10.13
C ILE A 48 -9.33 14.40 -10.26
N MET A 49 -9.52 14.86 -11.50
CA MET A 49 -10.01 16.22 -11.74
C MET A 49 -11.51 16.27 -11.45
N ARG A 50 -11.89 17.15 -10.52
CA ARG A 50 -13.27 17.43 -10.16
C ARG A 50 -13.63 18.86 -10.57
N GLY A 51 -14.93 19.13 -10.65
CA GLY A 51 -15.46 20.44 -10.98
C GLY A 51 -15.89 20.58 -12.44
N LYS A 52 -16.48 21.73 -12.76
CA LYS A 52 -17.01 22.05 -14.09
C LYS A 52 -16.78 23.53 -14.36
N GLY A 53 -16.34 23.86 -15.58
CA GLY A 53 -16.02 25.25 -15.95
C GLY A 53 -14.68 25.70 -15.37
N ASP A 54 -14.63 26.91 -14.84
CA ASP A 54 -13.46 27.56 -14.23
C ASP A 54 -13.19 27.12 -12.78
N HIS A 55 -14.16 26.45 -12.14
CA HIS A 55 -14.02 25.90 -10.79
C HIS A 55 -13.59 24.44 -10.87
N THR A 56 -12.30 24.19 -11.13
CA THR A 56 -11.72 22.83 -11.14
C THR A 56 -10.64 22.68 -10.08
N TRP A 57 -10.55 21.48 -9.51
CA TRP A 57 -9.49 21.10 -8.59
C TRP A 57 -9.09 19.65 -8.80
N VAL A 58 -7.87 19.31 -8.37
CA VAL A 58 -7.35 17.94 -8.38
C VAL A 58 -7.49 17.38 -6.98
N ASP A 59 -8.23 16.29 -6.86
CA ASP A 59 -8.34 15.52 -5.63
C ASP A 59 -7.50 14.23 -5.73
N LEU A 60 -6.96 13.76 -4.61
CA LEU A 60 -6.17 12.52 -4.55
C LEU A 60 -6.98 11.43 -3.84
N GLU A 61 -7.52 10.50 -4.61
CA GLU A 61 -8.28 9.39 -4.06
C GLU A 61 -7.35 8.20 -3.79
N ILE A 62 -7.30 7.74 -2.52
CA ILE A 62 -6.47 6.62 -2.10
C ILE A 62 -7.31 5.34 -2.09
N MET A 63 -6.96 4.39 -2.94
CA MET A 63 -7.68 3.14 -3.13
C MET A 63 -6.76 1.92 -2.91
N THR A 64 -7.37 0.76 -2.71
CA THR A 64 -6.65 -0.52 -2.67
C THR A 64 -6.14 -0.91 -4.05
N GLN A 65 -5.18 -1.84 -4.12
CA GLN A 65 -4.65 -2.35 -5.39
C GLN A 65 -5.77 -2.96 -6.26
N GLU A 66 -6.71 -3.69 -5.65
CA GLU A 66 -7.85 -4.32 -6.36
C GLU A 66 -8.79 -3.27 -6.98
N GLN A 67 -9.16 -2.25 -6.20
CA GLN A 67 -9.99 -1.13 -6.68
C GLN A 67 -9.31 -0.36 -7.81
N PHE A 68 -7.99 -0.19 -7.73
CA PHE A 68 -7.21 0.46 -8.79
C PHE A 68 -7.22 -0.33 -10.09
N GLU A 69 -7.05 -1.65 -10.03
CA GLU A 69 -7.09 -2.51 -11.22
C GLU A 69 -8.45 -2.52 -11.89
N GLU A 70 -9.54 -2.45 -11.11
CA GLU A 70 -10.90 -2.29 -11.64
C GLU A 70 -11.09 -0.92 -12.30
N PHE A 71 -10.67 0.16 -11.63
CA PHE A 71 -10.71 1.51 -12.18
C PHE A 71 -9.97 1.61 -13.52
N GLU A 72 -8.77 1.02 -13.62
CA GLU A 72 -7.96 1.05 -14.84
C GLU A 72 -8.64 0.31 -16.01
N LYS A 73 -9.34 -0.81 -15.73
CA LYS A 73 -10.10 -1.54 -16.76
C LYS A 73 -11.26 -0.70 -17.28
N LEU A 74 -12.04 -0.10 -16.38
CA LEU A 74 -13.17 0.77 -16.73
C LEU A 74 -12.72 2.01 -17.51
N ASP A 75 -11.60 2.63 -17.12
CA ASP A 75 -11.04 3.79 -17.83
C ASP A 75 -10.63 3.41 -19.26
N LYS A 76 -9.99 2.25 -19.46
CA LYS A 76 -9.63 1.72 -20.79
C LYS A 76 -10.86 1.44 -21.66
N GLU A 77 -11.91 0.87 -21.09
CA GLU A 77 -13.18 0.61 -21.80
C GLU A 77 -13.88 1.90 -22.22
N SER A 78 -13.94 2.90 -21.32
CA SER A 78 -14.56 4.19 -21.60
C SER A 78 -13.89 4.98 -22.74
N LYS A 79 -12.59 4.75 -22.95
CA LYS A 79 -11.82 5.33 -24.06
C LYS A 79 -12.10 4.62 -25.38
N LYS A 80 -12.25 3.28 -25.37
CA LYS A 80 -12.58 2.49 -26.57
C LYS A 80 -13.97 2.80 -27.13
N SER A 81 -14.94 3.15 -26.28
CA SER A 81 -16.30 3.51 -26.72
C SER A 81 -16.42 4.92 -27.34
N LYS A 82 -15.33 5.70 -27.36
CA LYS A 82 -15.29 7.06 -27.92
C LYS A 82 -14.54 7.12 -29.27
N GLU A 83 -14.06 5.98 -29.77
CA GLU A 83 -13.50 5.76 -31.11
C GLU A 83 -14.53 5.07 -32.00
#